data_AF-A0A158KRV3-F1
#
_entry.id   AF-A0A158KRV3-F1
#
_cell.length_a   1.000
_cell.length_b   1.000
_cell.length_c   1.000
_cell.angle_alpha   90.00
_cell.angle_beta   90.00
_cell.angle_gamma   90.00
#
_symmetry.space_group_name_H-M   'P 1'
#
loop_
_entity.id
_entity.type
_entity.pdbx_description
1 polymer ?
#
loop_
_entity_poly.entity_id
_entity_poly.type
_entity_poly.pdbx_seq_one_letter_code
_entity_poly.pdbx_strand_id
1 'polypeptide(L)' 'METLNSFSARGVPWNKGRLTGQKPPLKLREIWAIRTRLQMSSNVRELALFSLAIDSKLGACDLTRLQV' A
#
# COMPACT_ATOMS: atom_id res chain seq x y z
N MET A 1 -32.28 22.56 22.86
CA MET A 1 -32.67 22.11 21.50
C MET A 1 -31.75 22.92 20.59
N GLU A 2 -30.61 22.37 20.19
CA GLU A 2 -30.49 21.46 19.04
C GLU A 2 -29.47 20.34 19.32
N THR A 3 -29.89 19.09 19.18
CA THR A 3 -29.01 17.91 19.18
C THR A 3 -28.59 17.61 17.74
N LEU A 4 -27.43 18.11 17.29
CA LEU A 4 -26.84 17.66 16.03
C LEU A 4 -26.05 16.37 16.25
N ASN A 5 -26.82 15.31 16.11
CA ASN A 5 -26.42 13.94 15.88
C ASN A 5 -25.30 13.86 14.81
N SER A 6 -24.07 13.56 15.23
CA SER A 6 -22.92 13.38 14.35
C SER A 6 -22.99 12.02 13.64
N PHE A 7 -23.92 11.90 12.70
CA PHE A 7 -23.99 10.76 11.81
C PHE A 7 -22.77 10.74 10.88
N SER A 8 -21.85 9.80 11.18
CA SER A 8 -20.87 9.18 10.27
C SER A 8 -19.76 10.06 9.69
N ALA A 9 -18.55 9.93 10.25
CA ALA A 9 -17.30 10.11 9.50
C ALA A 9 -16.59 8.77 9.21
N ARG A 10 -17.33 7.65 9.25
CA ARG A 10 -16.80 6.33 8.84
C ARG A 10 -16.78 6.25 7.32
N GLY A 11 -15.71 6.76 6.70
CA GLY A 11 -15.48 6.60 5.27
C GLY A 11 -15.00 7.83 4.52
N VAL A 12 -14.56 8.89 5.21
CA VAL A 12 -13.87 9.99 4.51
C VAL A 12 -12.46 9.52 4.15
N PRO A 13 -12.09 9.43 2.85
CA PRO A 13 -10.74 9.04 2.45
C PRO A 13 -9.71 10.04 2.98
N TRP A 14 -8.53 9.55 3.38
CA TRP A 14 -7.44 10.37 3.91
C TRP A 14 -6.96 11.49 2.95
N ASN A 15 -7.30 11.35 1.66
CA ASN A 15 -6.96 12.29 0.59
C ASN A 15 -8.16 13.12 0.07
N LYS A 16 -9.32 13.12 0.74
CA LYS A 16 -10.48 13.91 0.28
C LYS A 16 -10.12 15.39 0.18
N GLY A 17 -10.31 15.99 -1.00
CA GLY A 17 -9.98 17.39 -1.28
C GLY A 17 -8.49 17.67 -1.55
N ARG A 18 -7.63 16.65 -1.59
CA ARG A 18 -6.21 16.78 -1.97
C ARG A 18 -6.00 16.27 -3.38
N LEU A 19 -5.44 17.10 -4.26
CA LEU A 19 -4.94 16.68 -5.58
C LEU A 19 -3.69 15.80 -5.38
N THR A 20 -3.89 14.51 -5.19
CA THR A 20 -2.79 13.53 -5.19
C THR A 20 -2.43 13.21 -6.64
N GLY A 21 -1.41 13.87 -7.16
CA GLY A 21 -0.84 13.55 -8.47
C GLY A 21 -0.21 12.15 -8.51
N GLN A 22 0.36 11.80 -9.67
CA GLN A 22 1.11 10.56 -9.81
C GLN A 22 2.27 10.51 -8.81
N LYS A 23 2.32 9.46 -7.99
CA LYS A 23 3.48 9.21 -7.14
C LYS A 23 4.66 8.80 -8.03
N PRO A 24 5.87 9.35 -7.80
CA PRO A 24 7.04 8.94 -8.56
C PRO A 24 7.33 7.45 -8.34
N PRO A 25 7.89 6.75 -9.35
CA PRO A 25 8.32 5.37 -9.18
C PRO A 25 9.45 5.28 -8.16
N LEU A 26 9.56 4.11 -7.51
CA LEU A 26 10.65 3.82 -6.58
C LEU A 26 12.00 3.81 -7.33
N LYS A 27 13.03 4.39 -6.71
CA LYS A 27 14.41 4.30 -7.20
C LYS A 27 14.98 2.91 -6.91
N LEU A 28 15.93 2.46 -7.73
CA LEU A 28 16.58 1.15 -7.56
C LEU A 28 17.14 0.96 -6.14
N ARG A 29 17.78 1.99 -5.58
CA ARG A 29 18.31 1.96 -4.20
C ARG A 29 17.22 1.74 -3.14
N GLU A 30 16.03 2.27 -3.35
CA GLU A 30 14.89 2.13 -2.43
C GLU A 30 14.33 0.71 -2.49
N ILE A 31 14.21 0.13 -3.70
CA ILE A 31 13.81 -1.26 -3.90
C ILE A 31 14.78 -2.21 -3.19
N TRP A 32 16.08 -2.00 -3.36
CA TRP A 32 17.10 -2.78 -2.68
C TRP A 32 17.01 -2.65 -1.16
N ALA A 33 16.85 -1.43 -0.63
CA ALA A 33 16.70 -1.20 0.79
C ALA A 33 15.48 -1.92 1.39
N ILE A 34 14.33 -1.89 0.69
CA ILE A 34 13.12 -2.60 1.11
C ILE A 34 13.36 -4.11 1.10
N ARG A 35 13.92 -4.65 0.01
CA ARG A 35 14.20 -6.08 -0.12
C ARG A 35 15.13 -6.59 0.98
N THR A 36 16.22 -5.87 1.27
CA THR A 36 17.15 -6.24 2.34
C THR A 36 16.47 -6.24 3.70
N ARG A 37 15.63 -5.24 4.01
CA ARG A 37 14.88 -5.22 5.28
C ARG A 37 13.93 -6.42 5.40
N LEU A 38 13.22 -6.78 4.34
CA LEU A 38 12.33 -7.94 4.32
C LEU A 38 13.12 -9.25 4.50
N GLN A 39 14.27 -9.39 3.84
CA GLN A 39 15.17 -10.53 4.01
C GLN A 39 15.67 -10.65 5.46
N MET A 40 16.12 -9.54 6.07
CA MET A 40 16.59 -9.51 7.46
C MET A 40 15.49 -9.84 8.47
N SER A 41 14.23 -9.52 8.17
CA SER A 41 13.09 -9.86 9.01
C SER A 41 12.62 -11.32 8.87
N SER A 42 13.25 -12.11 7.99
CA SER A 42 12.85 -13.49 7.65
C SER A 42 11.36 -13.62 7.25
N ASN A 43 10.74 -12.54 6.78
CA ASN A 43 9.33 -12.55 6.36
C ASN A 43 9.20 -12.97 4.89
N VAL A 44 9.22 -14.29 4.69
CA VAL A 44 9.23 -14.91 3.34
C VAL A 44 7.99 -14.52 2.53
N ARG A 45 6.82 -14.40 3.16
CA ARG A 45 5.57 -14.02 2.49
C ARG A 45 5.66 -12.60 1.92
N GLU A 46 6.06 -11.63 2.74
CA GLU A 46 6.17 -10.24 2.29
C GLU A 46 7.28 -10.06 1.26
N LEU A 47 8.39 -10.79 1.39
CA LEU A 47 9.47 -10.77 0.40
C LEU A 47 9.01 -11.30 -0.96
N ALA A 48 8.25 -12.40 -0.98
CA ALA A 48 7.68 -12.97 -2.21
C ALA A 48 6.65 -12.03 -2.84
N LEU A 49 5.73 -11.49 -2.03
CA LEU A 49 4.73 -10.52 -2.47
C LEU A 49 5.38 -9.24 -3.03
N PHE A 50 6.42 -8.72 -2.38
CA PHE A 50 7.14 -7.54 -2.85
C PHE A 50 7.82 -7.80 -4.19
N SER A 51 8.52 -8.93 -4.33
CA SER A 51 9.18 -9.30 -5.59
C SER A 51 8.15 -9.47 -6.72
N LEU A 52 7.06 -10.20 -6.45
CA LEU A 52 5.97 -10.39 -7.40
C LEU A 52 5.33 -9.08 -7.83
N ALA A 53 5.08 -8.15 -6.90
CA ALA A 53 4.50 -6.85 -7.20
C ALA A 53 5.38 -6.02 -8.16
N ILE A 54 6.70 -6.11 -8.02
CA ILE A 54 7.64 -5.42 -8.91
C ILE A 54 7.65 -6.06 -10.31
N ASP A 55 7.69 -7.38 -10.39
CA ASP A 55 7.79 -8.11 -11.66
C ASP A 55 6.49 -8.02 -12.49
N SER A 56 5.34 -8.05 -11.81
CA SER A 56 4.02 -8.05 -12.45
C SER A 56 3.33 -6.68 -12.51
N LYS A 57 3.87 -5.68 -11.80
CA LYS A 57 3.28 -4.33 -11.67
C LYS A 57 1.85 -4.34 -11.10
N LEU A 58 1.52 -5.33 -10.27
CA LEU A 58 0.19 -5.46 -9.64
C LEU A 58 -0.02 -4.43 -8.54
N GLY A 59 -1.28 -4.00 -8.39
CA GLY A 59 -1.70 -3.22 -7.23
C GLY A 59 -1.75 -4.06 -5.96
N ALA A 60 -1.60 -3.43 -4.79
CA ALA A 60 -1.62 -4.14 -3.51
C ALA A 60 -2.93 -4.92 -3.28
N CYS A 61 -4.07 -4.37 -3.73
CA CYS A 61 -5.36 -5.06 -3.64
C CYS A 61 -5.42 -6.33 -4.49
N ASP A 62 -4.86 -6.28 -5.70
CA ASP A 62 -4.85 -7.45 -6.61
C ASP A 62 -3.89 -8.51 -6.09
N LEU A 63 -2.71 -8.08 -5.64
CA LEU A 63 -1.68 -8.93 -5.07
C LEU A 63 -2.16 -9.71 -3.83
N THR A 64 -2.91 -9.05 -2.94
CA THR A 64 -3.44 -9.66 -1.71
C THR A 64 -4.61 -10.61 -1.94
N ARG A 65 -5.23 -10.57 -3.12
CA ARG A 65 -6.33 -11.47 -3.53
C ARG A 65 -5.85 -12.70 -4.29
N LEU A 66 -4.55 -12.82 -4.57
CA LEU A 66 -4.01 -13.99 -5.26
C LEU A 66 -4.26 -15.28 -4.46
N GLN A 67 -4.73 -16.30 -5.17
CA GLN A 67 -4.96 -17.65 -4.66
C GLN A 67 -3.98 -18.61 -5.35
N VAL A 68 -3.59 -19.67 -4.64
CA VAL A 68 -2.71 -20.73 -5.13
C VAL A 68 -3.55 -21.94 -5.50
#